data_AF-A0A9E2J5I0-F1
#
_entry.id   AF-A0A9E2J5I0-F1
#
_cell.length_a   1.000
_cell.length_b   1.000
_cell.length_c   1.000
_cell.angle_alpha   90.00
_cell.angle_beta   90.00
_cell.angle_gamma   90.00
#
_symmetry.space_group_name_H-M   'P 1'
#
loop_
_entity.id
_entity.type
_entity.pdbx_description
1 polymer ?
#
loop_
_entity_poly.entity_id
_entity_poly.type
_entity_poly.pdbx_seq_one_letter_code
_entity_poly.pdbx_strand_id
1 'polypeptide(L)'
;MKNRLIQITIVIVFFSLTAMLSAGAFLNYFNTRSDNGNVVISWQTGAEDNVVYFIVQRKPASGSFIDLAKIAAKGNNSTYEYVDESAYKANDQVYVYQLKIVDDDNTFSFSGVSHVAHSVSGIKQTWGSIKALFR
;
A
#
# COMPACT_ATOMS: atom_id res chain seq x y z
N MET A 1 10.83 35.30 -39.83
CA MET A 1 10.36 35.60 -38.45
C MET A 1 9.12 34.79 -38.07
N LYS A 2 8.08 34.71 -38.91
CA LYS A 2 6.83 33.95 -38.67
C LYS A 2 7.03 32.46 -38.30
N ASN A 3 7.97 31.76 -38.93
CA ASN A 3 8.24 30.34 -38.65
C ASN A 3 8.93 30.10 -37.29
N ARG A 4 9.72 31.07 -36.80
CA ARG A 4 10.33 31.01 -35.46
C ARG A 4 9.31 31.26 -34.36
N LEU A 5 8.33 32.14 -34.61
CA LEU A 5 7.20 32.36 -33.70
C LEU A 5 6.32 31.11 -33.59
N ILE A 6 6.01 30.42 -34.70
CA ILE A 6 5.24 29.17 -34.71
C ILE A 6 5.97 28.04 -33.95
N GLN A 7 7.29 27.91 -34.14
CA GLN A 7 8.08 26.91 -33.41
C GLN A 7 8.12 27.16 -31.89
N ILE A 8 8.18 28.43 -31.46
CA ILE A 8 8.15 28.79 -30.04
C ILE A 8 6.79 28.47 -29.41
N THR A 9 5.68 28.74 -30.11
CA THR A 9 4.33 28.40 -29.60
C THR A 9 4.11 26.89 -29.47
N ILE A 10 4.63 26.07 -30.40
CA ILE A 10 4.52 24.61 -30.33
C ILE A 10 5.25 24.06 -29.10
N VAL A 11 6.44 24.58 -28.78
CA VAL A 11 7.22 24.15 -27.60
C VAL A 11 6.51 24.51 -26.29
N ILE A 12 5.86 25.68 -26.21
CA ILE A 12 5.10 26.10 -25.02
C ILE A 12 3.81 25.27 -24.84
N VAL A 13 3.13 24.91 -25.94
CA VAL A 13 1.96 24.01 -25.89
C VAL A 13 2.37 22.57 -25.51
N PHE A 14 3.55 22.12 -25.94
CA PHE A 14 4.10 20.82 -25.53
C PHE A 14 4.55 20.80 -24.07
N PHE A 15 5.10 21.90 -23.55
CA PHE A 15 5.51 22.03 -22.15
C PHE A 15 4.33 22.24 -21.18
N SER A 16 3.20 22.76 -21.68
CA SER A 16 1.96 22.90 -20.89
C SER A 16 1.10 21.63 -20.87
N LEU A 17 1.31 20.68 -21.79
CA LEU A 17 0.59 19.40 -21.78
C LEU A 17 1.21 18.37 -20.81
N THR A 18 2.42 18.60 -20.30
CA THR A 18 3.13 17.65 -19.43
C THR A 18 3.00 17.93 -17.94
N ALA A 19 2.23 18.94 -17.52
CA ALA A 19 1.85 19.09 -16.11
C ALA A 19 0.73 18.08 -15.77
N MET A 20 1.02 16.78 -15.95
CA MET A 20 0.30 15.76 -15.21
C MET A 20 0.62 16.03 -13.76
N LEU A 21 -0.35 16.62 -13.03
CA LEU A 21 -0.33 16.65 -11.58
C LEU A 21 -0.15 15.20 -11.14
N SER A 22 1.05 14.84 -10.67
CA SER A 22 1.27 13.55 -10.07
C SER A 22 0.62 13.59 -8.70
N ALA A 23 -0.71 13.38 -8.65
CA ALA A 23 -1.41 13.08 -7.43
C ALA A 23 -0.87 11.77 -6.84
N GLY A 24 -0.84 11.68 -5.51
CA GLY A 24 -0.33 10.52 -4.81
C GLY A 24 0.38 10.86 -3.51
N ALA A 25 0.92 9.81 -2.87
CA ALA A 25 1.62 9.94 -1.60
C ALA A 25 3.13 9.68 -1.79
N PHE A 26 3.95 10.59 -1.28
CA PHE A 26 5.35 10.32 -1.03
C PHE A 26 5.51 9.64 0.32
N LEU A 27 6.08 8.44 0.35
CA LEU A 27 6.29 7.66 1.57
C LEU A 27 7.71 7.85 2.09
N ASN A 28 7.82 8.28 3.35
CA ASN A 28 9.11 8.30 4.06
C ASN A 28 9.57 6.88 4.39
N TYR A 29 8.63 6.03 4.82
CA TYR A 29 8.86 4.61 5.00
C TYR A 29 7.57 3.80 4.83
N PHE A 30 7.74 2.54 4.46
CA PHE A 30 6.70 1.52 4.43
C PHE A 30 7.30 0.20 4.92
N ASN A 31 6.90 -0.23 6.13
CA ASN A 31 7.51 -1.37 6.81
C ASN A 31 6.44 -2.35 7.30
N THR A 32 6.83 -3.62 7.35
CA THR A 32 5.99 -4.69 7.91
C THR A 32 6.79 -5.51 8.90
N ARG A 33 6.14 -5.91 10.00
CA ARG A 33 6.75 -6.75 11.03
C ARG A 33 5.77 -7.81 11.51
N SER A 34 6.28 -8.99 11.80
CA SER A 34 5.50 -10.06 12.43
C SER A 34 5.46 -9.82 13.95
N ASP A 35 4.27 -9.76 14.53
CA ASP A 35 4.07 -9.55 15.97
C ASP A 35 2.95 -10.46 16.51
N ASN A 36 3.28 -11.32 17.48
CA ASN A 36 2.33 -12.17 18.22
C ASN A 36 1.34 -13.02 17.35
N GLY A 37 1.74 -13.39 16.13
CA GLY A 37 0.89 -14.15 15.19
C GLY A 37 -0.02 -13.28 14.31
N ASN A 38 0.18 -11.98 14.35
CA ASN A 38 -0.35 -10.99 13.41
C ASN A 38 0.81 -10.37 12.62
N VAL A 39 0.48 -9.60 11.59
CA VAL A 39 1.46 -8.73 10.93
C VAL A 39 1.05 -7.28 11.16
N VAL A 40 1.99 -6.46 11.62
CA VAL A 40 1.82 -5.02 11.78
C VAL A 40 2.44 -4.33 10.57
N ILE A 41 1.64 -3.52 9.88
CA ILE A 41 2.01 -2.71 8.73
C ILE A 41 2.05 -1.26 9.20
N SER A 42 3.19 -0.60 9.05
CA SER A 42 3.39 0.79 9.49
C SER A 42 3.98 1.61 8.36
N TRP A 43 3.44 2.79 8.12
CA TRP A 43 3.96 3.71 7.12
C TRP A 43 3.81 5.17 7.52
N GLN A 44 4.68 5.99 6.96
CA GLN A 44 4.63 7.42 7.11
C GLN A 44 4.67 8.06 5.72
N THR A 45 3.73 8.96 5.48
CA THR A 45 3.76 9.84 4.33
C THR A 45 4.56 11.09 4.66
N GLY A 46 5.38 11.57 3.73
CA GLY A 46 5.97 12.90 3.82
C GLY A 46 5.03 13.95 3.22
N ALA A 47 4.45 13.63 2.06
CA ALA A 47 3.46 14.44 1.38
C ALA A 47 2.32 13.56 0.83
N GLU A 48 1.12 14.08 0.84
CA GLU A 48 -0.12 13.52 0.29
C GLU A 48 -0.75 14.62 -0.57
N ASP A 49 -0.69 14.45 -1.89
CA ASP A 49 -1.31 15.37 -2.84
C ASP A 49 -2.57 14.71 -3.41
N ASN A 50 -3.73 15.27 -3.06
CA ASN A 50 -5.07 14.78 -3.47
C ASN A 50 -5.41 13.33 -3.06
N VAL A 51 -4.64 12.74 -2.14
CA VAL A 51 -4.90 11.39 -1.61
C VAL A 51 -6.12 11.40 -0.69
N VAL A 52 -7.08 10.51 -0.94
CA VAL A 52 -8.27 10.36 -0.09
C VAL A 52 -8.14 9.18 0.86
N TYR A 53 -7.57 8.07 0.39
CA TYR A 53 -7.38 6.88 1.23
C TYR A 53 -6.32 5.93 0.69
N PHE A 54 -5.85 5.06 1.58
CA PHE A 54 -4.98 3.95 1.29
C PHE A 54 -5.77 2.64 1.36
N ILE A 55 -5.49 1.72 0.47
CA ILE A 55 -5.91 0.32 0.58
C ILE A 55 -4.66 -0.50 0.89
N VAL A 56 -4.66 -1.15 2.05
CA VAL A 56 -3.61 -2.11 2.41
C VAL A 56 -3.91 -3.41 1.67
N GLN A 57 -2.93 -3.86 0.87
CA GLN A 57 -3.05 -5.09 0.12
C GLN A 57 -2.02 -6.11 0.58
N ARG A 58 -2.38 -7.38 0.53
CA ARG A 58 -1.50 -8.52 0.84
C ARG A 58 -1.57 -9.56 -0.26
N LYS A 59 -0.45 -10.21 -0.54
CA LYS A 59 -0.40 -11.48 -1.25
C LYS A 59 0.53 -12.48 -0.56
N PRO A 60 0.35 -13.79 -0.80
CA PRO A 60 1.39 -14.78 -0.53
C PRO A 60 2.62 -14.58 -1.42
N ALA A 61 3.71 -15.30 -1.13
CA ALA A 61 4.95 -15.24 -1.92
C ALA A 61 4.68 -15.38 -3.43
N SER A 62 3.86 -16.38 -3.79
CA SER A 62 3.33 -16.60 -5.14
C SER A 62 1.81 -16.44 -5.15
N GLY A 63 1.29 -15.48 -5.90
CA GLY A 63 -0.15 -15.25 -6.01
C GLY A 63 -0.48 -13.79 -6.32
N SER A 64 -1.75 -13.44 -6.14
CA SER A 64 -2.30 -12.11 -6.41
C SER A 64 -2.54 -11.32 -5.13
N PHE A 65 -2.48 -10.00 -5.22
CA PHE A 65 -2.86 -9.10 -4.13
C PHE A 65 -4.36 -9.14 -3.88
N ILE A 66 -4.72 -9.16 -2.61
CA ILE A 66 -6.07 -8.98 -2.10
C ILE A 66 -6.13 -7.72 -1.22
N ASP A 67 -7.28 -7.05 -1.23
CA ASP A 67 -7.53 -5.88 -0.38
C ASP A 67 -7.85 -6.34 1.04
N LEU A 68 -7.16 -5.77 2.03
CA LEU A 68 -7.38 -6.07 3.45
C LEU A 68 -8.20 -5.00 4.15
N ALA A 69 -7.82 -3.73 3.96
CA ALA A 69 -8.43 -2.61 4.67
C ALA A 69 -8.34 -1.32 3.86
N LYS A 70 -9.33 -0.45 4.04
CA LYS A 70 -9.36 0.92 3.53
C LYS A 70 -9.14 1.89 4.69
N ILE A 71 -8.12 2.74 4.59
CA ILE A 71 -7.69 3.66 5.64
C ILE A 71 -7.71 5.07 5.08
N ALA A 72 -8.52 5.95 5.67
CA ALA A 72 -8.61 7.34 5.25
C ALA A 72 -7.26 8.05 5.40
N ALA A 73 -6.92 8.86 4.40
CA ALA A 73 -5.78 9.76 4.45
C ALA A 73 -5.97 10.81 5.54
N LYS A 74 -4.89 11.15 6.23
CA LYS A 74 -4.80 12.15 7.31
C LYS A 74 -4.11 13.43 6.83
N GLY A 75 -3.44 13.41 5.66
CA GLY A 75 -2.70 14.52 5.10
C GLY A 75 -1.18 14.41 5.28
N ASN A 76 -0.47 15.47 4.89
CA ASN A 76 0.99 15.53 4.89
C ASN A 76 1.64 15.15 6.23
N ASN A 77 2.82 14.52 6.16
CA ASN A 77 3.62 14.11 7.30
C ASN A 77 2.88 13.20 8.32
N SER A 78 1.97 12.35 7.85
CA SER A 78 1.13 11.53 8.72
C SER A 78 1.69 10.12 8.90
N THR A 79 1.46 9.56 10.08
CA THR A 79 1.80 8.17 10.40
C THR A 79 0.55 7.31 10.51
N TYR A 80 0.67 6.09 10.00
CA TYR A 80 -0.41 5.11 9.91
C TYR A 80 0.08 3.75 10.38
N GLU A 81 -0.86 2.98 10.93
CA GLU A 81 -0.63 1.62 11.35
C GLU A 81 -1.87 0.79 11.04
N TYR A 82 -1.65 -0.44 10.58
CA TYR A 82 -2.68 -1.43 10.38
C TYR A 82 -2.19 -2.79 10.88
N VAL A 83 -3.05 -3.53 11.57
CA VAL A 83 -2.76 -4.87 12.07
C VAL A 83 -3.54 -5.88 11.25
N ASP A 84 -2.83 -6.73 10.52
CA ASP A 84 -3.41 -7.86 9.82
C ASP A 84 -3.50 -9.07 10.76
N GLU A 85 -4.68 -9.23 11.36
CA GLU A 85 -5.03 -10.37 12.20
C GLU A 85 -5.38 -11.62 11.41
N SER A 86 -5.45 -11.57 10.07
CA SER A 86 -5.80 -12.74 9.25
C SER A 86 -4.58 -13.56 8.82
N ALA A 87 -3.37 -13.06 9.11
CA ALA A 87 -2.10 -13.65 8.69
C ALA A 87 -1.78 -15.02 9.32
N TYR A 88 -2.51 -15.44 10.37
CA TYR A 88 -2.37 -16.76 10.98
C TYR A 88 -2.93 -17.92 10.13
N LYS A 89 -3.80 -17.63 9.15
CA LYS A 89 -4.59 -18.66 8.45
C LYS A 89 -3.89 -19.30 7.26
N ALA A 90 -2.87 -18.67 6.68
CA ALA A 90 -2.18 -19.25 5.53
C ALA A 90 -0.92 -19.99 5.99
N ASN A 91 -0.66 -21.14 5.37
CA ASN A 91 0.58 -21.90 5.55
C ASN A 91 1.80 -21.19 4.91
N ASP A 92 1.61 -19.97 4.41
CA ASP A 92 2.67 -19.18 3.79
C ASP A 92 3.59 -18.61 4.85
N GLN A 93 4.87 -18.95 4.75
CA GLN A 93 5.92 -18.41 5.62
C GLN A 93 6.27 -16.96 5.26
N VAL A 94 5.92 -16.49 4.06
CA VAL A 94 6.28 -15.16 3.58
C VAL A 94 5.07 -14.48 2.96
N TYR A 95 4.76 -13.29 3.45
CA TYR A 95 3.75 -12.41 2.89
C TYR A 95 4.41 -11.18 2.26
N VAL A 96 3.74 -10.65 1.24
CA VAL A 96 4.12 -9.41 0.57
C VAL A 96 2.97 -8.42 0.72
N TYR A 97 3.30 -7.23 1.19
CA TYR A 97 2.35 -6.14 1.38
C TYR A 97 2.68 -4.98 0.47
N GLN A 98 1.66 -4.24 0.07
CA GLN A 98 1.78 -2.95 -0.61
C GLN A 98 0.59 -2.06 -0.23
N LEU A 99 0.73 -0.77 -0.50
CA LEU A 99 -0.36 0.19 -0.43
C LEU A 99 -0.81 0.50 -1.84
N LYS A 100 -2.12 0.46 -2.05
CA LYS A 100 -2.77 1.15 -3.16
C LYS A 100 -3.22 2.52 -2.66
N ILE A 101 -2.63 3.55 -3.19
CA ILE A 101 -2.89 4.95 -2.85
C ILE A 101 -3.97 5.43 -3.80
N VAL A 102 -5.09 5.93 -3.29
CA VAL A 102 -6.24 6.35 -4.10
C VAL A 102 -6.50 7.83 -3.91
N ASP A 103 -6.54 8.52 -5.03
CA ASP A 103 -6.71 9.96 -5.12
C ASP A 103 -8.19 10.34 -5.30
N ASP A 104 -8.50 11.64 -5.23
CA ASP A 104 -9.87 12.16 -5.23
C ASP A 104 -10.61 11.97 -6.57
N ASP A 105 -9.86 11.89 -7.66
CA ASP A 105 -10.33 11.59 -9.01
C ASP A 105 -10.47 10.08 -9.29
N ASN A 106 -10.31 9.23 -8.26
CA ASN A 106 -10.26 7.77 -8.31
C ASN A 106 -9.09 7.18 -9.12
N THR A 107 -8.10 7.99 -9.50
CA THR A 107 -6.82 7.43 -9.94
C THR A 107 -6.10 6.79 -8.75
N PHE A 108 -5.16 5.93 -9.07
CA PHE A 108 -4.42 5.23 -8.04
C PHE A 108 -2.99 4.94 -8.45
N SER A 109 -2.12 4.95 -7.45
CA SER A 109 -0.73 4.54 -7.55
C SER A 109 -0.43 3.46 -6.51
N PHE A 110 0.70 2.78 -6.65
CA PHE A 110 1.13 1.76 -5.71
C PHE A 110 2.41 2.19 -5.01
N SER A 111 2.54 1.84 -3.74
CA SER A 111 3.81 1.95 -3.02
C SER A 111 4.82 0.90 -3.51
N GLY A 112 6.05 1.02 -3.03
CA GLY A 112 6.95 -0.14 -2.98
C GLY A 112 6.35 -1.28 -2.16
N VAL A 113 6.90 -2.48 -2.33
CA VAL A 113 6.48 -3.69 -1.61
C VAL A 113 7.32 -3.89 -0.34
N SER A 114 6.70 -4.45 0.70
CA SER A 114 7.38 -4.88 1.92
C SER A 114 7.14 -6.37 2.14
N HIS A 115 8.21 -7.10 2.41
CA HIS A 115 8.19 -8.54 2.63
C HIS A 115 8.34 -8.83 4.12
N VAL A 116 7.54 -9.77 4.62
CA VAL A 116 7.65 -10.22 6.00
C VAL A 116 7.58 -11.75 6.06
N ALA A 117 8.56 -12.32 6.74
CA ALA A 117 8.49 -13.72 7.14
C ALA A 117 7.59 -13.81 8.38
N HIS A 118 6.48 -14.54 8.27
CA HIS A 118 5.51 -14.70 9.34
C HIS A 118 5.52 -16.14 9.84
N SER A 119 5.87 -16.32 11.11
CA SER A 119 5.82 -17.61 11.78
C SER A 119 4.90 -17.50 12.99
N VAL A 120 3.82 -18.26 12.95
CA VAL A 120 2.90 -18.45 14.08
C VAL A 120 3.39 -19.62 14.92
N SER A 121 3.57 -19.42 16.23
CA SER A 121 3.96 -20.49 17.15
C SER A 121 2.98 -21.66 17.05
N GLY A 122 3.50 -22.88 16.81
CA GLY A 122 2.68 -24.08 16.54
C GLY A 122 1.66 -24.45 17.63
N ILE A 123 1.84 -23.91 18.83
CA ILE A 123 0.89 -24.01 19.94
C ILE A 123 -0.44 -23.33 19.59
N LYS A 124 -0.46 -22.11 19.02
CA LYS A 124 -1.71 -21.42 18.65
C LYS A 124 -2.49 -22.17 17.56
N GLN A 125 -1.78 -22.80 16.62
CA GLN A 125 -2.39 -23.58 15.53
C GLN A 125 -3.09 -24.85 16.03
N THR A 126 -2.49 -25.56 16.98
CA THR A 126 -3.05 -26.81 17.52
C THR A 126 -4.26 -26.57 18.42
N TRP A 127 -4.28 -25.51 19.23
CA TRP A 127 -5.43 -25.17 20.08
C TRP A 127 -6.71 -24.82 19.30
N GLY A 128 -6.58 -24.16 18.14
CA GLY A 128 -7.72 -23.87 17.27
C GLY A 128 -8.35 -25.13 16.67
N SER A 129 -7.51 -26.04 16.17
CA SER A 129 -7.95 -27.33 15.61
C SER A 129 -8.60 -28.23 16.66
N ILE A 130 -8.02 -28.32 17.85
CA ILE A 130 -8.55 -29.13 18.96
C ILE A 130 -9.93 -28.62 19.38
N LYS A 131 -10.13 -27.30 19.53
CA LYS A 131 -11.44 -26.74 19.86
C LYS A 131 -12.51 -27.02 18.81
N ALA A 132 -12.14 -27.13 17.54
CA ALA A 132 -13.07 -27.45 16.45
C ALA A 132 -13.50 -28.93 16.43
N LEU A 133 -12.83 -29.82 17.17
CA LEU A 133 -13.17 -31.25 17.25
C LEU A 133 -14.21 -31.58 18.32
N PHE A 134 -14.49 -30.65 19.24
CA PHE A 134 -15.45 -30.84 20.33
C PHE A 134 -16.72 -29.99 20.16
N ARG A 135 -17.07 -29.66 18.91
CA ARG A 135 -18.36 -29.04 18.55
C ARG A 135 -19.28 -30.05 17.89
#